data_AF-A0A317XIV6-F1
#
_entry.id   AF-A0A317XIV6-F1
#
_cell.length_a   1.000
_cell.length_b   1.000
_cell.length_c   1.000
_cell.angle_alpha   90.00
_cell.angle_beta   90.00
_cell.angle_gamma   90.00
#
_symmetry.space_group_name_H-M   'P 1'
#
loop_
_entity.id
_entity.type
_entity.pdbx_description
1 polymer ?
#
loop_
_entity_poly.entity_id
_entity_poly.type
_entity_poly.pdbx_seq_one_letter_code
_entity_poly.pdbx_strand_id
1 'polypeptide(L)'
;MRIRPWHSTLAIMLCVLLALLPASVSASAGDRSPEYQMCVSSCAADACRDRVDDGTVFAHRLPWILRVMRWSCEDDCRYHCTHMVTNDAVDRVKRIRHEAVAEVESLADTSPISESAKRARIEGIVEQRLAQLRPVQKQMVQYHGKWVFIRFLGAQEPLSVLFSLLNLRVHAKAFWMLRTRLPDAYPLKLVYIVHTLISINAWLWSAVFHARDKNITEKLDYFSAASVIMSGFFFSACRLLRIPTSSTRFVVFRRICIGALALHVLYLSIGRFDYAYNMTANVVVGLVHTLLWLTYSIRPTTFPSNPLVDRSAYSRAAMRAAKPSLSNITTPTMSGAATPPVPVSTNIGPPSTSLKPRRRLQLILGLMTGAVMLELLDFPPILRLLDAHALWHLATIPITQMWYDWLTQDAQECVNTGWWLGDRIAPDMAANAATALEHISEKLKGRAASLAQNIELNALTNRLNELANKAGFSGAGNGRGDLGNGLGITGSGSGAASTSIGMGSHASGLTERESSSLSSSSSAAAAMGTSGGGSSNSMSSNVSGLGGTTATSSSSSNNATSATVRHGSSAKAKNW
;
A
#
# COMPACT_ATOMS: atom_id res chain seq x y z
N MET A 1 -43.22 10.72 18.91
CA MET A 1 -42.59 10.35 17.62
C MET A 1 -41.20 9.80 17.91
N ARG A 2 -41.00 8.47 17.90
CA ARG A 2 -39.65 7.88 18.03
C ARG A 2 -38.96 8.01 16.67
N ILE A 3 -38.04 8.97 16.54
CA ILE A 3 -37.18 9.07 15.36
C ILE A 3 -36.44 7.72 15.24
N ARG A 4 -36.68 7.02 14.12
CA ARG A 4 -36.01 5.75 13.84
C ARG A 4 -34.51 6.03 13.67
N PRO A 5 -33.61 5.41 14.46
CA PRO A 5 -32.17 5.72 14.47
C PRO A 5 -31.47 5.50 13.11
N TRP A 6 -32.14 4.80 12.19
CA TRP A 6 -31.68 4.44 10.85
C TRP A 6 -31.58 5.62 9.88
N HIS A 7 -32.40 6.67 10.08
CA HIS A 7 -32.34 7.87 9.23
C HIS A 7 -31.12 8.73 9.58
N SER A 8 -30.73 8.77 10.85
CA SER A 8 -29.57 9.53 11.32
C SER A 8 -28.25 8.92 10.81
N THR A 9 -28.11 7.60 10.80
CA THR A 9 -26.89 6.93 10.30
C THR A 9 -26.70 7.06 8.79
N LEU A 10 -27.79 6.94 8.01
CA LEU A 10 -27.75 7.12 6.55
C LEU A 10 -27.45 8.57 6.16
N ALA A 11 -28.02 9.54 6.88
CA ALA A 11 -27.77 10.96 6.65
C ALA A 11 -26.32 11.35 7.01
N ILE A 12 -25.78 10.86 8.13
CA ILE A 12 -24.38 11.10 8.52
C ILE A 12 -23.42 10.53 7.47
N MET A 13 -23.68 9.32 6.97
CA MET A 13 -22.88 8.70 5.89
C MET A 13 -22.96 9.48 4.58
N LEU A 14 -24.14 10.03 4.23
CA LEU A 14 -24.33 10.86 3.05
C LEU A 14 -23.63 12.23 3.17
N CYS A 15 -23.60 12.82 4.37
CA CYS A 15 -22.86 14.05 4.65
C CYS A 15 -21.35 13.83 4.57
N VAL A 16 -20.84 12.70 5.07
CA VAL A 16 -19.45 12.27 4.86
C VAL A 16 -19.15 12.10 3.36
N LEU A 17 -20.11 11.59 2.58
CA LEU A 17 -20.03 11.42 1.12
C LEU A 17 -19.89 12.75 0.36
N LEU A 18 -20.53 13.82 0.83
CA LEU A 18 -20.45 15.15 0.22
C LEU A 18 -19.16 15.90 0.60
N ALA A 19 -18.57 15.58 1.76
CA ALA A 19 -17.28 16.14 2.19
C ALA A 19 -16.07 15.53 1.44
N LEU A 20 -16.28 14.44 0.69
CA LEU A 20 -15.25 13.72 -0.08
C LEU A 20 -15.03 14.27 -1.50
N LEU A 21 -15.67 15.37 -1.88
CA LEU A 21 -15.38 16.04 -3.16
C LEU A 21 -13.96 16.63 -3.10
N PRO A 22 -13.07 16.28 -4.06
CA PRO A 22 -11.67 16.66 -3.98
C PRO A 22 -11.51 18.18 -3.99
N ALA A 23 -10.99 18.72 -2.89
CA ALA A 23 -10.45 20.08 -2.86
C ALA A 23 -9.21 20.14 -3.74
N SER A 24 -9.00 21.29 -4.39
CA SER A 24 -7.89 21.56 -5.29
C SER A 24 -6.55 21.20 -4.63
N VAL A 25 -5.76 20.36 -5.31
CA VAL A 25 -4.39 20.03 -4.88
C VAL A 25 -3.51 21.26 -5.05
N SER A 26 -3.29 21.99 -3.96
CA SER A 26 -2.31 23.08 -3.93
C SER A 26 -0.96 22.53 -3.49
N ALA A 27 0.11 22.92 -4.18
CA ALA A 27 1.47 22.58 -3.73
C ALA A 27 1.70 23.12 -2.31
N SER A 28 2.38 22.31 -1.49
CA SER A 28 2.50 22.60 -0.07
C SER A 28 3.11 23.98 0.19
N ALA A 29 2.64 24.66 1.24
CA ALA A 29 3.14 25.99 1.61
C ALA A 29 4.65 25.99 1.94
N GLY A 30 5.16 24.89 2.52
CA GLY A 30 6.57 24.74 2.87
C GLY A 30 7.50 24.71 1.66
N ASP A 31 7.12 24.03 0.58
CA ASP A 31 7.95 23.87 -0.62
C ASP A 31 8.17 25.19 -1.37
N ARG A 32 7.23 26.12 -1.23
CA ARG A 32 7.28 27.47 -1.82
C ARG A 32 8.00 28.49 -0.93
N SER A 33 8.43 28.10 0.26
CA SER A 33 9.05 29.02 1.19
C SER A 33 10.51 29.30 0.83
N PRO A 34 10.93 30.57 0.73
CA PRO A 34 12.31 30.89 0.43
C PRO A 34 13.25 30.41 1.55
N GLU A 35 12.82 30.43 2.81
CA GLU A 35 13.62 29.93 3.94
C GLU A 35 14.02 28.46 3.73
N TYR A 36 13.07 27.62 3.33
CA TYR A 36 13.34 26.21 3.04
C TYR A 36 14.21 26.03 1.80
N GLN A 37 13.86 26.70 0.70
CA GLN A 37 14.61 26.57 -0.55
C GLN A 37 16.07 26.99 -0.40
N MET A 38 16.32 28.12 0.26
CA MET A 38 17.68 28.61 0.55
C MET A 38 18.44 27.66 1.48
N CYS A 39 17.79 27.15 2.53
CA CYS A 39 18.40 26.17 3.42
C CYS A 39 18.83 24.91 2.65
N VAL A 40 17.93 24.36 1.82
CA VAL A 40 18.21 23.13 1.06
C VAL A 40 19.31 23.38 0.03
N SER A 41 19.29 24.50 -0.69
CA SER A 41 20.34 24.82 -1.66
C SER A 41 21.70 25.02 -1.01
N SER A 42 21.76 25.70 0.16
CA SER A 42 23.00 25.88 0.91
C SER A 42 23.51 24.54 1.43
N CYS A 43 22.65 23.76 2.10
CA CYS A 43 23.02 22.44 2.60
C CYS A 43 23.48 21.52 1.46
N ALA A 44 22.79 21.48 0.32
CA ALA A 44 23.24 20.66 -0.79
C ALA A 44 24.60 21.13 -1.35
N ALA A 45 24.82 22.45 -1.44
CA ALA A 45 26.06 23.02 -1.97
C ALA A 45 27.26 22.82 -1.04
N ASP A 46 27.06 22.94 0.27
CA ASP A 46 28.12 22.81 1.28
C ASP A 46 28.38 21.35 1.62
N ALA A 47 27.32 20.54 1.55
CA ALA A 47 27.27 19.27 2.20
C ALA A 47 27.11 18.08 1.24
N CYS A 48 26.68 18.27 -0.01
CA CYS A 48 26.48 17.17 -0.96
C CYS A 48 27.43 17.19 -2.16
N ARG A 49 28.57 17.92 -2.10
CA ARG A 49 29.61 17.82 -3.14
C ARG A 49 30.40 16.52 -3.04
N ASP A 50 30.58 15.86 -4.17
CA ASP A 50 31.46 14.70 -4.30
C ASP A 50 32.93 15.13 -4.14
N ARG A 51 33.70 14.41 -3.31
CA ARG A 51 35.15 14.57 -3.11
C ARG A 51 35.62 15.89 -2.47
N VAL A 52 35.02 16.30 -1.36
CA VAL A 52 35.71 17.19 -0.42
C VAL A 52 36.36 16.30 0.65
N ASP A 53 37.63 15.98 0.42
CA ASP A 53 38.52 15.40 1.43
C ASP A 53 39.05 16.57 2.27
N ASP A 54 38.48 16.78 3.45
CA ASP A 54 38.98 17.77 4.42
C ASP A 54 40.16 17.22 5.24
N GLY A 55 40.70 16.05 4.86
CA GLY A 55 41.86 15.43 5.49
C GLY A 55 41.56 14.86 6.88
N THR A 56 40.31 14.86 7.34
CA THR A 56 39.97 14.41 8.70
C THR A 56 38.95 13.28 8.78
N VAL A 57 38.11 13.03 7.76
CA VAL A 57 37.16 11.89 7.82
C VAL A 57 36.84 11.26 6.44
N PHE A 58 37.42 10.09 6.14
CA PHE A 58 36.92 9.17 5.08
C PHE A 58 35.69 8.39 5.55
N ALA A 59 34.65 9.07 6.04
CA ALA A 59 33.36 8.44 6.36
C ALA A 59 32.35 8.78 5.27
N HIS A 60 31.66 7.77 4.75
CA HIS A 60 30.43 7.99 4.00
C HIS A 60 29.53 8.93 4.84
N ARG A 61 29.20 10.10 4.28
CA ARG A 61 28.58 11.24 4.98
C ARG A 61 27.28 10.93 5.74
N LEU A 62 26.60 9.87 5.34
CA LEU A 62 25.38 9.38 5.98
C LEU A 62 25.68 8.14 6.83
N PRO A 63 25.16 8.08 8.08
CA PRO A 63 25.17 6.86 8.89
C PRO A 63 24.68 5.64 8.09
N TRP A 64 25.27 4.47 8.38
CA TRP A 64 25.01 3.23 7.63
C TRP A 64 23.51 2.90 7.51
N ILE A 65 22.74 3.15 8.57
CA ILE A 65 21.29 2.88 8.61
C ILE A 65 20.54 3.76 7.60
N LEU A 66 20.98 5.00 7.37
CA LEU A 66 20.35 5.86 6.38
C LEU A 66 20.68 5.41 4.96
N ARG A 67 21.90 4.90 4.74
CA ARG A 67 22.33 4.33 3.46
C ARG A 67 21.53 3.06 3.11
N VAL A 68 21.35 2.16 4.08
CA VAL A 68 20.51 0.95 3.90
C VAL A 68 19.08 1.33 3.55
N MET A 69 18.54 2.38 4.19
CA MET A 69 17.21 2.92 3.90
C MET A 69 17.15 3.81 2.65
N ARG A 70 18.20 3.84 1.82
CA ARG A 70 18.29 4.62 0.56
C ARG A 70 17.98 6.11 0.72
N TRP A 71 18.50 6.73 1.77
CA TRP A 71 18.55 8.18 1.88
C TRP A 71 19.74 8.71 1.08
N SER A 72 19.48 9.72 0.25
CA SER A 72 20.55 10.51 -0.38
C SER A 72 20.98 11.66 0.55
N CYS A 73 22.13 12.27 0.25
CA CYS A 73 22.56 13.47 0.96
C CYS A 73 21.53 14.60 0.83
N GLU A 74 20.94 14.74 -0.36
CA GLU A 74 19.90 15.74 -0.60
C GLU A 74 18.61 15.45 0.19
N ASP A 75 18.22 14.18 0.31
CA ASP A 75 17.08 13.78 1.15
C ASP A 75 17.32 14.18 2.62
N ASP A 76 18.55 14.01 3.10
CA ASP A 76 18.96 14.35 4.47
C ASP A 76 19.00 15.86 4.71
N CYS A 77 19.53 16.63 3.74
CA CYS A 77 19.45 18.09 3.75
C CYS A 77 18.00 18.60 3.79
N ARG A 78 17.11 18.04 2.97
CA ARG A 78 15.68 18.37 2.99
C ARG A 78 15.09 18.10 4.37
N TYR A 79 15.33 16.91 4.92
CA TYR A 79 14.90 16.55 6.27
C TYR A 79 15.35 17.58 7.32
N HIS A 80 16.64 17.88 7.40
CA HIS A 80 17.17 18.84 8.37
C HIS A 80 16.61 20.25 8.17
N CYS A 81 16.44 20.71 6.94
CA CYS A 81 15.86 22.02 6.64
C CYS A 81 14.38 22.12 7.03
N THR A 82 13.58 21.07 6.84
CA THR A 82 12.19 21.07 7.32
C THR A 82 12.12 21.24 8.85
N HIS A 83 13.00 20.56 9.58
CA HIS A 83 13.11 20.70 11.03
C HIS A 83 13.60 22.09 11.45
N MET A 84 14.61 22.62 10.78
CA MET A 84 15.19 23.94 11.09
C MET A 84 14.14 25.04 10.94
N VAL A 85 13.46 25.10 9.80
CA VAL A 85 12.43 26.12 9.53
C VAL A 85 11.26 25.97 10.51
N THR A 86 10.84 24.74 10.78
CA THR A 86 9.76 24.48 11.76
C THR A 86 10.16 24.87 13.19
N ASN A 87 11.42 24.61 13.58
CA ASN A 87 11.94 25.02 14.90
C ASN A 87 12.00 26.55 15.01
N ASP A 88 12.50 27.25 14.00
CA ASP A 88 12.54 28.72 14.00
C ASP A 88 11.14 29.32 14.11
N ALA A 89 10.15 28.74 13.42
CA ALA A 89 8.76 29.16 13.54
C ALA A 89 8.23 29.02 14.97
N VAL A 90 8.48 27.87 15.61
CA VAL A 90 8.08 27.62 17.02
C VAL A 90 8.76 28.60 17.97
N ASP A 91 10.06 28.81 17.82
CA ASP A 91 10.82 29.70 18.70
C ASP A 91 10.46 31.16 18.49
N ARG A 92 10.15 31.57 17.26
CA ARG A 92 9.63 32.90 16.94
C ARG A 92 8.30 33.17 17.62
N VAL A 93 7.36 32.22 17.58
CA VAL A 93 6.07 32.37 18.29
C VAL A 93 6.27 32.45 19.80
N LYS A 94 7.17 31.64 20.37
CA LYS A 94 7.51 31.72 21.80
C LYS A 94 8.08 33.08 22.18
N ARG A 95 9.02 33.61 21.39
CA ARG A 95 9.59 34.96 21.60
C ARG A 95 8.51 36.04 21.55
N ILE A 96 7.64 36.02 20.54
CA ILE A 96 6.53 36.98 20.42
C ILE A 96 5.61 36.94 21.64
N ARG A 97 5.27 35.74 22.14
CA ARG A 97 4.46 35.61 23.36
C ARG A 97 5.18 36.16 24.59
N HIS A 98 6.46 35.84 24.76
CA HIS A 98 7.25 36.31 25.90
C HIS A 98 7.41 37.83 25.90
N GLU A 99 7.71 38.42 24.74
CA GLU A 99 7.79 39.87 24.56
C GLU A 99 6.45 40.56 24.83
N ALA A 100 5.33 39.99 24.38
CA ALA A 100 4.00 40.55 24.63
C ALA A 100 3.63 40.51 26.12
N VAL A 101 4.00 39.46 26.83
CA VAL A 101 3.83 39.36 28.30
C VAL A 101 4.66 40.43 29.00
N ALA A 102 5.96 40.52 28.69
CA ALA A 102 6.86 41.50 29.31
C ALA A 102 6.42 42.95 29.04
N GLU A 103 5.94 43.25 27.83
CA GLU A 103 5.40 44.57 27.48
C GLU A 103 4.17 44.92 28.34
N VAL A 104 3.21 44.01 28.47
CA VAL A 104 1.99 44.25 29.25
C VAL A 104 2.27 44.31 30.76
N GLU A 105 3.22 43.52 31.27
CA GLU A 105 3.66 43.58 32.66
C GLU A 105 4.32 44.92 32.97
N SER A 106 5.22 45.41 32.11
CA SER A 106 5.86 46.72 32.31
C SER A 106 4.85 47.87 32.32
N LEU A 107 3.79 47.78 31.51
CA LEU A 107 2.68 48.75 31.53
C LEU A 107 1.86 48.65 32.81
N ALA A 108 1.65 47.44 33.33
CA ALA A 108 0.90 47.20 34.55
C ALA A 108 1.61 47.75 35.80
N ASP A 109 2.95 47.78 35.80
CA ASP A 109 3.74 48.41 36.85
C ASP A 109 3.49 49.92 36.93
N THR A 110 3.26 50.57 35.78
CA THR A 110 2.97 52.01 35.71
C THR A 110 1.50 52.35 35.96
N SER A 111 0.59 51.41 35.71
CA SER A 111 -0.85 51.63 35.84
C SER A 111 -1.54 50.31 36.16
N PRO A 112 -2.25 50.18 37.30
CA PRO A 112 -2.85 48.92 37.69
C PRO A 112 -3.95 48.51 36.70
N ILE A 113 -3.69 47.40 35.98
CA ILE A 113 -4.61 46.79 35.02
C ILE A 113 -5.17 45.49 35.62
N SER A 114 -6.45 45.21 35.41
CA SER A 114 -7.07 43.95 35.84
C SER A 114 -6.49 42.75 35.09
N GLU A 115 -6.44 41.58 35.72
CA GLU A 115 -5.90 40.36 35.11
C GLU A 115 -6.61 39.95 33.81
N SER A 116 -7.92 40.18 33.71
CA SER A 116 -8.67 39.93 32.47
C SER A 116 -8.25 40.88 31.35
N ALA A 117 -7.99 42.14 31.66
CA ALA A 117 -7.55 43.13 30.68
C ALA A 117 -6.08 42.89 30.25
N LYS A 118 -5.22 42.40 31.15
CA LYS A 118 -3.86 41.95 30.79
C LYS A 118 -3.91 40.83 29.76
N ARG A 119 -4.69 39.77 30.02
CA ARG A 119 -4.83 38.63 29.09
C ARG A 119 -5.33 39.05 27.72
N ALA A 120 -6.40 39.84 27.66
CA ALA A 120 -6.95 40.33 26.40
C ALA A 120 -5.94 41.17 25.61
N ARG A 121 -5.14 41.99 26.31
CA ARG A 121 -4.11 42.81 25.67
C ARG A 121 -2.93 41.97 25.15
N ILE A 122 -2.47 40.99 25.92
CA ILE A 122 -1.43 40.04 25.49
C ILE A 122 -1.91 39.28 24.24
N GLU A 123 -3.13 38.75 24.25
CA GLU A 123 -3.71 38.04 23.11
C GLU A 123 -3.79 38.93 21.86
N GLY A 124 -4.23 40.19 22.03
CA GLY A 124 -4.30 41.16 20.93
C GLY A 124 -2.93 41.49 20.31
N ILE A 125 -1.90 41.71 21.14
CA ILE A 125 -0.53 41.97 20.66
C ILE A 125 0.01 40.73 19.91
N VAL A 126 -0.18 39.54 20.48
CA VAL A 126 0.27 38.29 19.87
C VAL A 126 -0.43 38.08 18.52
N GLU A 127 -1.75 38.23 18.45
CA GLU A 127 -2.51 38.06 17.20
C GLU A 127 -2.06 39.05 16.13
N GLN A 128 -1.86 40.33 16.48
CA GLN A 128 -1.37 41.35 15.56
C GLN A 128 0.02 41.02 15.00
N ARG A 129 0.97 40.62 15.85
CA ARG A 129 2.33 40.26 15.43
C ARG A 129 2.33 38.99 14.58
N LEU A 130 1.54 37.97 14.96
CA LEU A 130 1.43 36.73 14.18
C LEU A 130 0.70 36.92 12.85
N ALA A 131 -0.18 37.92 12.72
CA ALA A 131 -0.86 38.23 11.47
C ALA A 131 0.09 38.74 10.37
N GLN A 132 1.19 39.40 10.75
CA GLN A 132 2.20 39.91 9.83
C GLN A 132 3.13 38.81 9.29
N LEU A 133 3.20 37.66 9.96
CA LEU A 133 4.07 36.54 9.59
C LEU A 133 3.40 35.60 8.58
N ARG A 134 4.23 35.06 7.66
CA ARG A 134 3.81 34.00 6.74
C ARG A 134 3.50 32.71 7.52
N PRO A 135 2.62 31.82 7.02
CA PRO A 135 2.31 30.55 7.68
C PRO A 135 3.56 29.76 8.11
N VAL A 136 4.54 29.65 7.22
CA VAL A 136 5.81 28.93 7.44
C VAL A 136 6.62 29.49 8.62
N GLN A 137 6.46 30.77 8.94
CA GLN A 137 7.21 31.47 9.99
C GLN A 137 6.51 31.43 11.36
N LYS A 138 5.26 30.97 11.43
CA LYS A 138 4.45 30.99 12.66
C LYS A 138 3.83 29.66 13.03
N GLN A 139 3.81 28.69 12.13
CA GLN A 139 3.27 27.36 12.40
C GLN A 139 4.01 26.31 11.57
N MET A 140 3.88 25.06 11.99
CA MET A 140 4.29 23.94 11.17
C MET A 140 3.45 23.93 9.88
N VAL A 141 4.11 23.64 8.77
CA VAL A 141 3.48 23.45 7.46
C VAL A 141 3.95 22.13 6.88
N GLN A 142 3.25 21.64 5.87
CA GLN A 142 3.71 20.47 5.13
C GLN A 142 4.86 20.83 4.18
N TYR A 143 5.67 19.84 3.83
CA TYR A 143 6.71 19.87 2.82
C TYR A 143 6.55 18.63 1.96
N HIS A 144 6.51 18.79 0.64
CA HIS A 144 6.21 17.72 -0.32
C HIS A 144 4.94 16.93 0.04
N GLY A 145 3.92 17.63 0.53
CA GLY A 145 2.65 17.04 0.97
C GLY A 145 2.71 16.28 2.30
N LYS A 146 3.79 16.40 3.08
CA LYS A 146 3.99 15.69 4.35
C LYS A 146 4.32 16.61 5.50
N TRP A 147 3.86 16.26 6.70
CA TRP A 147 4.25 16.95 7.91
C TRP A 147 5.70 16.64 8.31
N VAL A 148 6.23 17.40 9.27
CA VAL A 148 7.60 17.25 9.76
C VAL A 148 7.66 16.20 10.86
N PHE A 149 8.19 15.02 10.54
CA PHE A 149 8.34 13.89 11.44
C PHE A 149 9.76 13.73 11.96
N ILE A 150 9.90 13.28 13.21
CA ILE A 150 11.19 12.80 13.72
C ILE A 150 11.39 11.38 13.20
N ARG A 151 12.47 11.20 12.45
CA ARG A 151 12.90 9.92 11.91
C ARG A 151 13.47 9.02 13.02
N PHE A 152 13.18 7.72 12.96
CA PHE A 152 13.74 6.73 13.87
C PHE A 152 14.27 5.50 13.11
N LEU A 153 15.50 5.06 13.41
CA LEU A 153 16.19 3.94 12.73
C LEU A 153 16.12 3.99 11.20
N GLY A 154 16.08 5.20 10.66
CA GLY A 154 16.03 5.39 9.23
C GLY A 154 14.63 5.53 8.64
N ALA A 155 13.57 5.16 9.38
CA ALA A 155 12.18 5.24 8.96
C ALA A 155 11.61 6.65 9.09
N GLN A 156 10.99 7.14 8.01
CA GLN A 156 10.44 8.50 7.91
C GLN A 156 9.25 8.72 8.86
N GLU A 157 8.33 7.76 8.92
CA GLU A 157 7.10 7.84 9.72
C GLU A 157 7.01 6.63 10.67
N PRO A 158 7.74 6.64 11.81
CA PRO A 158 8.00 5.42 12.58
C PRO A 158 6.76 4.77 13.20
N LEU A 159 5.76 5.57 13.61
CA LEU A 159 4.51 5.03 14.16
C LEU A 159 3.62 4.43 13.07
N SER A 160 3.54 5.06 11.90
CA SER A 160 2.85 4.48 10.74
C SER A 160 3.47 3.12 10.37
N VAL A 161 4.80 3.02 10.30
CA VAL A 161 5.50 1.74 10.07
C VAL A 161 5.13 0.70 11.11
N LEU A 162 5.20 1.05 12.41
CA LEU A 162 4.86 0.12 13.50
C LEU A 162 3.41 -0.38 13.38
N PHE A 163 2.46 0.52 13.17
CA PHE A 163 1.05 0.18 13.10
C PHE A 163 0.70 -0.60 11.82
N SER A 164 1.34 -0.32 10.67
CA SER A 164 1.24 -1.16 9.47
C SER A 164 1.74 -2.59 9.73
N LEU A 165 2.86 -2.76 10.44
CA LEU A 165 3.37 -4.09 10.81
C LEU A 165 2.44 -4.84 11.78
N LEU A 166 1.79 -4.13 12.70
CA LEU A 166 0.78 -4.73 13.57
C LEU A 166 -0.47 -5.15 12.80
N ASN A 167 -0.93 -4.36 11.83
CA ASN A 167 -2.00 -4.78 10.92
C ASN A 167 -1.58 -6.01 10.10
N LEU A 168 -0.37 -6.03 9.54
CA LEU A 168 0.18 -7.19 8.84
C LEU A 168 0.11 -8.44 9.72
N ARG A 169 0.52 -8.34 10.99
CA ARG A 169 0.43 -9.45 11.96
C ARG A 169 -1.02 -9.91 12.17
N VAL A 170 -1.98 -8.99 12.25
CA VAL A 170 -3.40 -9.34 12.37
C VAL A 170 -3.89 -10.12 11.15
N HIS A 171 -3.55 -9.67 9.94
CA HIS A 171 -3.90 -10.39 8.71
C HIS A 171 -3.21 -11.75 8.58
N ALA A 172 -1.95 -11.86 9.00
CA ALA A 172 -1.23 -13.12 9.07
C ALA A 172 -1.87 -14.11 10.07
N LYS A 173 -2.27 -13.62 11.24
CA LYS A 173 -3.04 -14.42 12.21
C LYS A 173 -4.40 -14.85 11.61
N ALA A 174 -5.07 -13.95 10.89
CA ALA A 174 -6.33 -14.25 10.22
C ALA A 174 -6.16 -15.32 9.14
N PHE A 175 -5.10 -15.29 8.34
CA PHE A 175 -4.80 -16.33 7.35
C PHE A 175 -4.78 -17.74 7.99
N TRP A 176 -4.03 -17.91 9.08
CA TRP A 176 -3.97 -19.19 9.81
C TRP A 176 -5.30 -19.55 10.47
N MET A 177 -5.98 -18.56 11.05
CA MET A 177 -7.31 -18.74 11.65
C MET A 177 -8.33 -19.20 10.61
N LEU A 178 -8.36 -18.60 9.42
CA LEU A 178 -9.32 -18.96 8.38
C LEU A 178 -9.05 -20.35 7.80
N ARG A 179 -7.78 -20.74 7.66
CA ARG A 179 -7.43 -22.11 7.22
C ARG A 179 -7.94 -23.19 8.18
N THR A 180 -7.86 -22.92 9.48
CA THR A 180 -8.18 -23.88 10.55
C THR A 180 -9.64 -23.86 10.99
N ARG A 181 -10.27 -22.68 11.07
CA ARG A 181 -11.61 -22.51 11.65
C ARG A 181 -12.74 -22.44 10.63
N LEU A 182 -12.49 -22.13 9.36
CA LEU A 182 -13.54 -22.16 8.34
C LEU A 182 -13.81 -23.60 7.90
N PRO A 183 -15.08 -24.05 7.91
CA PRO A 183 -15.45 -25.35 7.36
C PRO A 183 -15.09 -25.45 5.88
N ASP A 184 -14.62 -26.61 5.43
CA ASP A 184 -14.31 -26.84 4.01
C ASP A 184 -15.56 -26.83 3.12
N ALA A 185 -16.74 -27.09 3.71
CA ALA A 185 -18.02 -26.97 3.05
C ALA A 185 -18.41 -25.51 2.73
N TYR A 186 -17.70 -24.51 3.28
CA TYR A 186 -17.99 -23.11 3.01
C TYR A 186 -17.43 -22.67 1.64
N PRO A 187 -18.28 -22.28 0.67
CA PRO A 187 -17.85 -22.11 -0.72
C PRO A 187 -16.82 -20.99 -0.95
N LEU A 188 -16.79 -19.95 -0.09
CA LEU A 188 -15.84 -18.84 -0.22
C LEU A 188 -14.57 -18.97 0.62
N LYS A 189 -14.29 -20.15 1.21
CA LYS A 189 -13.10 -20.34 2.07
C LYS A 189 -11.81 -19.89 1.38
N LEU A 190 -11.60 -20.31 0.13
CA LEU A 190 -10.41 -19.91 -0.65
C LEU A 190 -10.40 -18.40 -0.94
N VAL A 191 -11.55 -17.80 -1.25
CA VAL A 191 -11.65 -16.35 -1.53
C VAL A 191 -11.23 -15.53 -0.31
N TYR A 192 -11.65 -15.93 0.90
CA TYR A 192 -11.26 -15.24 2.13
C TYR A 192 -9.78 -15.41 2.45
N ILE A 193 -9.22 -16.61 2.23
CA ILE A 193 -7.79 -16.88 2.39
C ILE A 193 -6.98 -16.01 1.41
N VAL A 194 -7.36 -15.95 0.13
CA VAL A 194 -6.69 -15.10 -0.86
C VAL A 194 -6.77 -13.63 -0.46
N HIS A 195 -7.92 -13.15 0.02
CA HIS A 195 -8.04 -11.78 0.53
C HIS A 195 -7.07 -11.50 1.68
N THR A 196 -6.87 -12.42 2.62
CA THR A 196 -5.85 -12.22 3.68
C THR A 196 -4.43 -12.12 3.14
N LEU A 197 -4.07 -12.87 2.10
CA LEU A 197 -2.75 -12.76 1.46
C LEU A 197 -2.56 -11.42 0.75
N ILE A 198 -3.61 -10.94 0.07
CA ILE A 198 -3.63 -9.61 -0.56
C ILE A 198 -3.44 -8.52 0.51
N SER A 199 -4.14 -8.63 1.65
CA SER A 199 -3.98 -7.70 2.76
C SER A 199 -2.59 -7.74 3.40
N ILE A 200 -2.00 -8.93 3.59
CA ILE A 200 -0.62 -9.04 4.09
C ILE A 200 0.36 -8.30 3.16
N ASN A 201 0.21 -8.45 1.84
CA ASN A 201 1.01 -7.72 0.87
C ASN A 201 0.79 -6.20 0.96
N ALA A 202 -0.46 -5.75 1.12
CA ALA A 202 -0.76 -4.33 1.27
C ALA A 202 -0.12 -3.71 2.51
N TRP A 203 -0.27 -4.34 3.67
CA TRP A 203 0.34 -3.81 4.90
C TRP A 203 1.87 -3.90 4.90
N LEU A 204 2.45 -4.84 4.16
CA LEU A 204 3.90 -4.88 3.92
C LEU A 204 4.34 -3.66 3.12
N TRP A 205 3.68 -3.37 1.99
CA TRP A 205 4.04 -2.22 1.17
C TRP A 205 3.75 -0.88 1.85
N SER A 206 2.68 -0.79 2.64
CA SER A 206 2.42 0.36 3.51
C SER A 206 3.57 0.57 4.50
N ALA A 207 4.03 -0.48 5.21
CA ALA A 207 5.17 -0.36 6.11
C ALA A 207 6.45 0.07 5.37
N VAL A 208 6.70 -0.44 4.17
CA VAL A 208 7.86 -0.06 3.35
C VAL A 208 7.78 1.40 2.89
N PHE A 209 6.59 1.85 2.46
CA PHE A 209 6.35 3.23 2.02
C PHE A 209 6.54 4.24 3.14
N HIS A 210 5.94 4.03 4.31
CA HIS A 210 6.12 4.90 5.48
C HIS A 210 7.55 4.87 6.04
N ALA A 211 8.27 3.76 5.83
CA ALA A 211 9.67 3.69 6.20
C ALA A 211 10.53 4.52 5.22
N ARG A 212 10.29 4.40 3.91
CA ARG A 212 10.93 5.23 2.90
C ARG A 212 10.01 5.47 1.70
N ASP A 213 9.65 6.73 1.55
CA ASP A 213 8.91 7.23 0.40
C ASP A 213 9.81 7.39 -0.85
N LYS A 214 9.49 6.61 -1.89
CA LYS A 214 10.05 6.65 -3.24
C LYS A 214 8.93 6.32 -4.22
N ASN A 215 9.02 6.78 -5.46
CA ASN A 215 8.00 6.53 -6.49
C ASN A 215 7.58 5.05 -6.64
N ILE A 216 8.49 4.11 -6.41
CA ILE A 216 8.20 2.67 -6.48
C ILE A 216 7.44 2.22 -5.22
N THR A 217 7.87 2.65 -4.03
CA THR A 217 7.22 2.24 -2.78
C THR A 217 5.83 2.87 -2.66
N GLU A 218 5.68 4.13 -3.10
CA GLU A 218 4.40 4.83 -3.24
C GLU A 218 3.43 4.06 -4.14
N LYS A 219 3.84 3.73 -5.37
CA LYS A 219 3.00 2.98 -6.31
C LYS A 219 2.60 1.62 -5.76
N LEU A 220 3.53 0.89 -5.16
CA LEU A 220 3.26 -0.44 -4.63
C LEU A 220 2.34 -0.42 -3.42
N ASP A 221 2.41 0.61 -2.58
CA ASP A 221 1.45 0.80 -1.50
C ASP A 221 0.04 1.04 -2.05
N TYR A 222 -0.13 2.04 -2.92
CA TYR A 222 -1.45 2.36 -3.49
C TYR A 222 -2.05 1.23 -4.33
N PHE A 223 -1.26 0.53 -5.15
CA PHE A 223 -1.74 -0.61 -5.93
C PHE A 223 -2.17 -1.77 -5.02
N SER A 224 -1.43 -1.98 -3.93
CA SER A 224 -1.78 -3.02 -2.97
C SER A 224 -3.04 -2.63 -2.17
N ALA A 225 -3.18 -1.38 -1.75
CA ALA A 225 -4.41 -0.88 -1.14
C ALA A 225 -5.63 -1.04 -2.08
N ALA A 226 -5.49 -0.68 -3.36
CA ALA A 226 -6.53 -0.87 -4.35
C ALA A 226 -6.92 -2.35 -4.53
N SER A 227 -5.95 -3.25 -4.45
CA SER A 227 -6.21 -4.69 -4.51
C SER A 227 -6.99 -5.22 -3.28
N VAL A 228 -6.75 -4.66 -2.08
CA VAL A 228 -7.52 -4.96 -0.87
C VAL A 228 -8.96 -4.51 -1.02
N ILE A 229 -9.19 -3.28 -1.48
CA ILE A 229 -10.54 -2.72 -1.68
C ILE A 229 -11.29 -3.52 -2.75
N MET A 230 -10.66 -3.81 -3.89
CA MET A 230 -11.28 -4.59 -4.97
C MET A 230 -11.60 -6.02 -4.54
N SER A 231 -10.67 -6.71 -3.86
CA SER A 231 -10.92 -8.07 -3.35
C SER A 231 -11.99 -8.08 -2.25
N GLY A 232 -12.01 -7.03 -1.41
CA GLY A 232 -13.04 -6.73 -0.43
C GLY A 232 -14.44 -6.66 -1.04
N PHE A 233 -14.59 -5.81 -2.05
CA PHE A 233 -15.82 -5.68 -2.83
C PHE A 233 -16.22 -7.03 -3.46
N PHE A 234 -15.29 -7.71 -4.13
CA PHE A 234 -15.54 -8.98 -4.80
C PHE A 234 -16.11 -10.05 -3.85
N PHE A 235 -15.46 -10.30 -2.71
CA PHE A 235 -15.96 -11.33 -1.79
C PHE A 235 -17.28 -10.94 -1.13
N SER A 236 -17.52 -9.64 -0.93
CA SER A 236 -18.75 -9.14 -0.32
C SER A 236 -19.94 -9.32 -1.25
N ALA A 237 -19.78 -8.97 -2.53
CA ALA A 237 -20.77 -9.24 -3.56
C ALA A 237 -21.03 -10.74 -3.71
N CYS A 238 -19.98 -11.58 -3.78
CA CYS A 238 -20.15 -13.04 -3.87
C CYS A 238 -20.87 -13.61 -2.65
N ARG A 239 -20.52 -13.16 -1.44
CA ARG A 239 -21.10 -13.63 -0.18
C ARG A 239 -22.57 -13.24 -0.05
N LEU A 240 -22.91 -12.00 -0.38
CA LEU A 240 -24.24 -11.45 -0.16
C LEU A 240 -25.20 -11.82 -1.30
N LEU A 241 -24.74 -11.83 -2.55
CA LEU A 241 -25.55 -12.26 -3.70
C LEU A 241 -25.52 -13.79 -3.92
N ARG A 242 -24.77 -14.52 -3.08
CA ARG A 242 -24.64 -15.98 -3.11
C ARG A 242 -24.22 -16.53 -4.47
N ILE A 243 -23.19 -15.92 -5.05
CA ILE A 243 -22.63 -16.35 -6.33
C ILE A 243 -21.76 -17.59 -6.05
N PRO A 244 -22.16 -18.81 -6.50
CA PRO A 244 -21.41 -20.02 -6.19
C PRO A 244 -20.14 -20.07 -7.04
N THR A 245 -19.04 -20.57 -6.46
CA THR A 245 -17.73 -20.62 -7.10
C THR A 245 -17.68 -21.50 -8.36
N SER A 246 -18.60 -22.46 -8.47
CA SER A 246 -18.82 -23.32 -9.64
C SER A 246 -19.49 -22.59 -10.82
N SER A 247 -20.14 -21.45 -10.58
CA SER A 247 -20.92 -20.77 -11.64
C SER A 247 -20.07 -19.96 -12.61
N THR A 248 -20.53 -19.89 -13.87
CA THR A 248 -20.02 -18.96 -14.87
C THR A 248 -20.08 -17.50 -14.41
N ARG A 249 -21.12 -17.13 -13.63
CA ARG A 249 -21.28 -15.78 -13.05
C ARG A 249 -20.10 -15.42 -12.15
N PHE A 250 -19.63 -16.36 -11.31
CA PHE A 250 -18.45 -16.15 -10.47
C PHE A 250 -17.20 -15.88 -11.29
N VAL A 251 -16.95 -16.70 -12.32
CA VAL A 251 -15.76 -16.59 -13.17
C VAL A 251 -15.76 -15.26 -13.93
N VAL A 252 -16.90 -14.88 -14.52
CA VAL A 252 -17.05 -13.60 -15.23
C VAL A 252 -16.85 -12.43 -14.28
N PHE A 253 -17.51 -12.42 -13.12
CA PHE A 253 -17.38 -11.33 -12.15
C PHE A 253 -15.94 -11.19 -11.62
N ARG A 254 -15.28 -12.32 -11.32
CA ARG A 254 -13.86 -12.33 -10.95
C ARG A 254 -12.97 -11.73 -12.03
N ARG A 255 -13.19 -12.09 -13.30
CA ARG A 255 -12.44 -11.54 -14.44
C ARG A 255 -12.66 -10.03 -14.59
N ILE A 256 -13.90 -9.56 -14.39
CA ILE A 256 -14.22 -8.13 -14.42
C ILE A 256 -13.46 -7.38 -13.32
N CYS A 257 -13.50 -7.86 -12.07
CA CYS A 257 -12.77 -7.23 -10.96
C CYS A 257 -11.25 -7.21 -11.17
N ILE A 258 -10.66 -8.32 -11.63
CA ILE A 258 -9.23 -8.40 -11.94
C ILE A 258 -8.88 -7.48 -13.11
N GLY A 259 -9.69 -7.46 -14.17
CA GLY A 259 -9.48 -6.59 -15.33
C GLY A 259 -9.58 -5.10 -14.97
N ALA A 260 -10.56 -4.73 -14.14
CA ALA A 260 -10.71 -3.37 -13.63
C ALA A 260 -9.50 -2.95 -12.77
N LEU A 261 -9.02 -3.83 -11.87
CA LEU A 261 -7.81 -3.57 -11.09
C LEU A 261 -6.57 -3.45 -11.98
N ALA A 262 -6.42 -4.31 -12.99
CA ALA A 262 -5.29 -4.25 -13.92
C ALA A 262 -5.31 -2.95 -14.74
N LEU A 263 -6.48 -2.52 -15.20
CA LEU A 263 -6.64 -1.25 -15.91
C LEU A 263 -6.33 -0.05 -15.00
N HIS A 264 -6.79 -0.08 -13.74
CA HIS A 264 -6.48 0.92 -12.72
C HIS A 264 -4.96 1.06 -12.50
N VAL A 265 -4.28 -0.08 -12.30
CA VAL A 265 -2.82 -0.13 -12.14
C VAL A 265 -2.10 0.35 -13.40
N LEU A 266 -2.55 -0.06 -14.59
CA LEU A 266 -1.96 0.35 -15.85
C LEU A 266 -2.08 1.86 -16.05
N TYR A 267 -3.28 2.42 -15.83
CA TYR A 267 -3.54 3.86 -15.93
C TYR A 267 -2.60 4.66 -15.01
N LEU A 268 -2.52 4.30 -13.73
CA LEU A 268 -1.64 4.96 -12.75
C LEU A 268 -0.14 4.68 -12.94
N SER A 269 0.21 3.68 -13.77
CA SER A 269 1.60 3.39 -14.11
C SER A 269 2.13 4.28 -15.23
N ILE A 270 1.26 4.82 -16.08
CA ILE A 270 1.62 5.64 -17.23
C ILE A 270 1.70 7.11 -16.83
N GLY A 271 2.88 7.71 -16.98
CA GLY A 271 3.09 9.14 -16.72
C GLY A 271 3.16 9.48 -15.22
N ARG A 272 2.60 10.64 -14.85
CA ARG A 272 2.55 11.10 -13.46
C ARG A 272 1.42 10.38 -12.71
N PHE A 273 1.67 10.00 -11.47
CA PHE A 273 0.69 9.32 -10.63
C PHE A 273 -0.46 10.28 -10.30
N ASP A 274 -1.66 9.97 -10.77
CA ASP A 274 -2.86 10.76 -10.46
C ASP A 274 -3.44 10.32 -9.11
N TYR A 275 -3.00 11.00 -8.06
CA TYR A 275 -3.46 10.74 -6.70
C TYR A 275 -4.96 10.97 -6.54
N ALA A 276 -5.52 12.02 -7.17
CA ALA A 276 -6.94 12.34 -7.05
C ALA A 276 -7.82 11.26 -7.67
N TYR A 277 -7.44 10.75 -8.84
CA TYR A 277 -8.09 9.58 -9.45
C TYR A 277 -7.97 8.34 -8.55
N ASN A 278 -6.77 8.03 -8.06
CA ASN A 278 -6.53 6.85 -7.24
C ASN A 278 -7.43 6.85 -5.99
N MET A 279 -7.48 7.98 -5.28
CA MET A 279 -8.34 8.14 -4.11
C MET A 279 -9.82 8.02 -4.47
N THR A 280 -10.26 8.70 -5.53
CA THR A 280 -11.66 8.65 -5.99
C THR A 280 -12.09 7.21 -6.32
N ALA A 281 -11.29 6.47 -7.09
CA ALA A 281 -11.60 5.10 -7.48
C ALA A 281 -11.72 4.16 -6.26
N ASN A 282 -10.76 4.24 -5.33
CA ASN A 282 -10.77 3.41 -4.13
C ASN A 282 -11.94 3.76 -3.20
N VAL A 283 -12.23 5.04 -3.01
CA VAL A 283 -13.37 5.50 -2.21
C VAL A 283 -14.68 4.98 -2.80
N VAL A 284 -14.89 5.09 -4.11
CA VAL A 284 -16.12 4.60 -4.76
C VAL A 284 -16.32 3.10 -4.54
N VAL A 285 -15.30 2.28 -4.80
CA VAL A 285 -15.42 0.81 -4.62
C VAL A 285 -15.57 0.44 -3.14
N GLY A 286 -14.84 1.11 -2.25
CA GLY A 286 -14.93 0.92 -0.80
C GLY A 286 -16.30 1.32 -0.24
N LEU A 287 -16.93 2.36 -0.77
CA LEU A 287 -18.29 2.76 -0.42
C LEU A 287 -19.30 1.70 -0.84
N VAL A 288 -19.22 1.17 -2.06
CA VAL A 288 -20.10 0.09 -2.51
C VAL A 288 -19.95 -1.14 -1.61
N HIS A 289 -18.72 -1.54 -1.30
CA HIS A 289 -18.43 -2.62 -0.34
C HIS A 289 -19.10 -2.39 1.02
N THR A 290 -18.96 -1.18 1.57
CA THR A 290 -19.52 -0.80 2.88
C THR A 290 -21.05 -0.79 2.85
N LEU A 291 -21.66 -0.25 1.79
CA LEU A 291 -23.10 -0.17 1.62
C LEU A 291 -23.75 -1.56 1.49
N LEU A 292 -23.08 -2.51 0.85
CA LEU A 292 -23.54 -3.89 0.77
C LEU A 292 -23.65 -4.53 2.16
N TRP A 293 -22.60 -4.42 2.98
CA TRP A 293 -22.61 -4.94 4.35
C TRP A 293 -23.57 -4.20 5.27
N LEU A 294 -23.68 -2.89 5.12
CA LEU A 294 -24.65 -2.09 5.86
C LEU A 294 -26.07 -2.55 5.54
N THR A 295 -26.42 -2.66 4.26
CA THR A 295 -27.72 -3.16 3.80
C THR A 295 -28.01 -4.54 4.38
N TYR A 296 -27.04 -5.45 4.39
CA TYR A 296 -27.19 -6.78 4.97
C TYR A 296 -27.42 -6.71 6.48
N SER A 297 -26.65 -5.90 7.20
CA SER A 297 -26.79 -5.74 8.65
C SER A 297 -28.18 -5.22 9.05
N ILE A 298 -28.75 -4.34 8.21
CA ILE A 298 -30.02 -3.67 8.42
C ILE A 298 -31.19 -4.58 8.02
N ARG A 299 -31.15 -5.04 6.77
CA ARG A 299 -32.22 -5.78 6.11
C ARG A 299 -31.62 -6.95 5.32
N PRO A 300 -31.33 -8.08 6.00
CA PRO A 300 -30.80 -9.27 5.34
C PRO A 300 -31.69 -9.78 4.19
N THR A 301 -33.01 -9.57 4.28
CA THR A 301 -34.00 -10.01 3.28
C THR A 301 -33.87 -9.33 1.92
N THR A 302 -33.04 -8.29 1.79
CA THR A 302 -32.75 -7.67 0.49
C THR A 302 -31.92 -8.59 -0.41
N PHE A 303 -31.20 -9.53 0.20
CA PHE A 303 -30.32 -10.46 -0.51
C PHE A 303 -30.98 -11.83 -0.72
N PRO A 304 -30.60 -12.57 -1.77
CA PRO A 304 -31.21 -13.87 -2.08
C PRO A 304 -31.14 -14.87 -0.92
N SER A 305 -32.30 -15.41 -0.54
CA SER A 305 -32.47 -16.42 0.50
C SER A 305 -32.48 -17.85 -0.06
N ASN A 306 -32.30 -18.86 0.80
CA ASN A 306 -32.33 -20.26 0.36
C ASN A 306 -33.80 -20.67 0.20
N PRO A 307 -34.27 -21.05 -1.00
CA PRO A 307 -35.68 -21.38 -1.24
C PRO A 307 -36.17 -22.56 -0.39
N LEU A 308 -35.29 -23.51 -0.03
CA LEU A 308 -35.62 -24.62 0.87
C LEU A 308 -35.86 -24.14 2.30
N VAL A 309 -35.09 -23.15 2.73
CA VAL A 309 -35.22 -22.57 4.07
C VAL A 309 -36.39 -21.60 4.13
N ASP A 310 -36.67 -20.84 3.07
CA ASP A 310 -37.86 -19.99 2.97
C ASP A 310 -39.15 -20.82 3.00
N ARG A 311 -39.19 -21.98 2.32
CA ARG A 311 -40.32 -22.91 2.39
C ARG A 311 -40.53 -23.45 3.80
N SER A 312 -39.45 -23.75 4.53
CA SER A 312 -39.50 -24.14 5.94
C SER A 312 -39.91 -23.00 6.90
N ALA A 313 -39.54 -21.75 6.57
CA ALA A 313 -39.88 -20.56 7.36
C ALA A 313 -41.35 -20.18 7.16
N TYR A 314 -41.83 -20.17 5.92
CA TYR A 314 -43.23 -19.93 5.57
C TYR A 314 -44.15 -20.99 6.17
N SER A 315 -43.81 -22.28 6.06
CA SER A 315 -44.61 -23.36 6.67
C SER A 315 -44.71 -23.21 8.19
N ARG A 316 -43.64 -22.79 8.88
CA ARG A 316 -43.70 -22.53 10.34
C ARG A 316 -44.44 -21.25 10.70
N ALA A 317 -44.33 -20.19 9.90
CA ALA A 317 -45.10 -18.96 10.10
C ALA A 317 -46.59 -19.23 9.90
N ALA A 318 -46.95 -20.00 8.88
CA ALA A 318 -48.29 -20.50 8.65
C ALA A 318 -48.78 -21.39 9.81
N MET A 319 -47.95 -22.33 10.31
CA MET A 319 -48.33 -23.16 11.48
C MET A 319 -48.48 -22.36 12.78
N ARG A 320 -47.73 -21.25 12.96
CA ARG A 320 -47.91 -20.36 14.14
C ARG A 320 -49.15 -19.48 14.01
N ALA A 321 -49.45 -19.00 12.80
CA ALA A 321 -50.68 -18.28 12.51
C ALA A 321 -51.92 -19.18 12.60
N ALA A 322 -51.74 -20.49 12.37
CA ALA A 322 -52.80 -21.49 12.41
C ALA A 322 -52.99 -22.16 13.78
N LYS A 323 -52.49 -21.61 14.90
CA LYS A 323 -52.87 -22.11 16.24
C LYS A 323 -54.22 -21.50 16.67
N PRO A 324 -55.30 -22.28 16.79
CA PRO A 324 -56.45 -21.90 17.60
C PRO A 324 -56.08 -22.05 19.08
N SER A 325 -56.80 -21.36 19.95
CA SER A 325 -56.65 -21.43 21.40
C SER A 325 -56.68 -22.87 21.91
N LEU A 326 -55.69 -23.22 22.73
CA LEU A 326 -55.67 -24.45 23.52
C LEU A 326 -56.78 -24.39 24.57
N SER A 327 -57.93 -24.97 24.25
CA SER A 327 -58.92 -25.44 25.22
C SER A 327 -59.63 -26.64 24.60
N ASN A 328 -59.08 -27.83 24.84
CA ASN A 328 -59.79 -29.09 25.06
C ASN A 328 -58.79 -30.25 24.92
N ILE A 329 -58.18 -30.58 26.06
CA ILE A 329 -57.57 -31.89 26.28
C ILE A 329 -58.71 -32.90 26.31
N THR A 330 -58.70 -33.84 25.37
CA THR A 330 -59.33 -35.15 25.56
C THR A 330 -58.50 -36.20 24.83
N THR A 331 -57.89 -37.10 25.58
CA THR A 331 -57.34 -38.38 25.12
C THR A 331 -58.43 -39.24 24.50
N PRO A 332 -58.09 -40.11 23.53
CA PRO A 332 -58.06 -41.53 23.90
C PRO A 332 -56.87 -42.33 23.33
N THR A 333 -56.79 -43.50 23.93
CA THR A 333 -55.83 -44.61 23.96
C THR A 333 -55.65 -45.45 22.68
N MET A 334 -54.48 -46.11 22.64
CA MET A 334 -54.11 -47.40 21.99
C MET A 334 -53.88 -47.43 20.46
N SER A 335 -52.61 -47.57 20.04
CA SER A 335 -52.00 -48.87 19.68
C SER A 335 -50.66 -48.69 18.91
N GLY A 336 -49.64 -49.41 19.37
CA GLY A 336 -48.31 -49.70 18.80
C GLY A 336 -47.85 -49.06 17.47
N ALA A 337 -46.84 -48.20 17.57
CA ALA A 337 -45.61 -48.22 16.75
C ALA A 337 -44.69 -47.09 17.25
N ALA A 338 -43.82 -47.42 18.22
CA ALA A 338 -42.80 -46.49 18.68
C ALA A 338 -41.70 -46.35 17.61
N THR A 339 -41.87 -45.41 16.69
CA THR A 339 -40.71 -44.80 16.04
C THR A 339 -40.01 -43.95 17.09
N PRO A 340 -38.69 -44.09 17.30
CA PRO A 340 -37.99 -43.18 18.20
C PRO A 340 -38.18 -41.76 17.66
N PRO A 341 -38.42 -40.75 18.52
CA PRO A 341 -38.49 -39.39 18.04
C PRO A 341 -37.13 -39.08 17.40
N VAL A 342 -37.13 -38.92 16.08
CA VAL A 342 -36.04 -38.25 15.37
C VAL A 342 -35.77 -36.99 16.18
N PRO A 343 -34.51 -36.73 16.61
CA PRO A 343 -34.21 -35.48 17.28
C PRO A 343 -34.50 -34.38 16.25
N VAL A 344 -35.68 -33.78 16.35
CA VAL A 344 -36.07 -32.61 15.59
C VAL A 344 -35.16 -31.52 16.10
N SER A 345 -34.02 -31.38 15.42
CA SER A 345 -33.04 -30.35 15.68
C SER A 345 -33.76 -29.01 15.77
N THR A 346 -33.85 -28.53 17.01
CA THR A 346 -34.44 -27.26 17.37
C THR A 346 -33.57 -26.15 16.78
N ASN A 347 -34.16 -25.33 15.90
CA ASN A 347 -33.62 -24.11 15.26
C ASN A 347 -32.97 -24.26 13.87
N ILE A 348 -33.73 -24.69 12.87
CA ILE A 348 -33.40 -24.39 11.45
C ILE A 348 -34.20 -23.17 11.00
N GLY A 349 -34.04 -22.02 11.66
CA GLY A 349 -34.52 -20.75 11.12
C GLY A 349 -33.62 -20.30 9.96
N PRO A 350 -34.13 -19.55 8.97
CA PRO A 350 -33.25 -18.89 7.99
C PRO A 350 -32.22 -18.03 8.74
N PRO A 351 -30.95 -17.95 8.31
CA PRO A 351 -30.04 -16.96 8.84
C PRO A 351 -30.47 -15.60 8.30
N SER A 352 -31.39 -14.99 9.03
CA SER A 352 -31.12 -13.64 9.49
C SER A 352 -30.36 -13.84 10.79
N THR A 353 -29.03 -13.66 10.75
CA THR A 353 -28.16 -13.71 11.92
C THR A 353 -28.87 -13.09 13.13
N SER A 354 -28.78 -13.77 14.28
CA SER A 354 -29.39 -13.27 15.50
C SER A 354 -29.03 -11.78 15.70
N LEU A 355 -29.88 -11.03 16.42
CA LEU A 355 -29.69 -9.57 16.56
C LEU A 355 -28.28 -9.19 17.04
N LYS A 356 -27.59 -10.09 17.75
CA LYS A 356 -26.25 -9.89 18.31
C LYS A 356 -25.14 -9.82 17.22
N PRO A 357 -24.90 -10.82 16.35
CA PRO A 357 -23.96 -10.69 15.23
C PRO A 357 -24.24 -9.51 14.30
N ARG A 358 -25.50 -9.13 14.07
CA ARG A 358 -25.83 -7.95 13.24
C ARG A 358 -25.45 -6.64 13.91
N ARG A 359 -25.71 -6.49 15.20
CA ARG A 359 -25.23 -5.33 15.98
C ARG A 359 -23.71 -5.27 16.01
N ARG A 360 -23.03 -6.43 16.12
CA ARG A 360 -21.57 -6.50 16.04
C ARG A 360 -21.06 -6.03 14.68
N LEU A 361 -21.70 -6.46 13.57
CA LEU A 361 -21.38 -5.97 12.23
C LEU A 361 -21.58 -4.45 12.12
N GLN A 362 -22.71 -3.92 12.60
CA GLN A 362 -22.98 -2.48 12.59
C GLN A 362 -21.93 -1.68 13.38
N LEU A 363 -21.50 -2.20 14.53
CA LEU A 363 -20.42 -1.61 15.30
C LEU A 363 -19.11 -1.61 14.51
N ILE A 364 -18.74 -2.74 13.88
CA ILE A 364 -17.52 -2.82 13.06
C ILE A 364 -17.57 -1.82 11.90
N LEU A 365 -18.70 -1.72 11.20
CA LEU A 365 -18.89 -0.78 10.11
C LEU A 365 -18.79 0.67 10.60
N GLY A 366 -19.43 1.01 11.72
CA GLY A 366 -19.36 2.35 12.32
C GLY A 366 -17.96 2.72 12.77
N LEU A 367 -17.23 1.78 13.41
CA LEU A 367 -15.83 1.97 13.79
C LEU A 367 -14.93 2.13 12.56
N MET A 368 -15.14 1.33 11.51
CA MET A 368 -14.36 1.44 10.27
C MET A 368 -14.63 2.76 9.55
N THR A 369 -15.88 3.22 9.48
CA THR A 369 -16.21 4.55 8.96
C THR A 369 -15.54 5.64 9.78
N GLY A 370 -15.62 5.57 11.11
CA GLY A 370 -14.97 6.53 12.00
C GLY A 370 -13.45 6.54 11.82
N ALA A 371 -12.84 5.36 11.65
CA ALA A 371 -11.42 5.25 11.35
C ALA A 371 -11.08 5.95 10.03
N VAL A 372 -11.81 5.67 8.93
CA VAL A 372 -11.60 6.32 7.63
C VAL A 372 -11.69 7.86 7.71
N MET A 373 -12.42 8.43 8.67
CA MET A 373 -12.42 9.89 8.85
C MET A 373 -11.04 10.41 9.27
N LEU A 374 -10.23 9.62 9.98
CA LEU A 374 -8.84 9.98 10.32
C LEU A 374 -7.93 10.04 9.09
N GLU A 375 -8.29 9.41 7.98
CA GLU A 375 -7.61 9.56 6.69
C GLU A 375 -7.90 10.92 6.04
N LEU A 376 -9.08 11.49 6.33
CA LEU A 376 -9.54 12.77 5.78
C LEU A 376 -9.15 13.95 6.66
N LEU A 377 -8.98 13.71 7.96
CA LEU A 377 -8.49 14.72 8.88
C LEU A 377 -6.99 14.88 8.66
N ASP A 378 -6.54 16.07 8.29
CA ASP A 378 -5.13 16.37 8.07
C ASP A 378 -4.62 17.33 9.17
N PHE A 379 -4.05 16.76 10.23
CA PHE A 379 -3.53 17.54 11.36
C PHE A 379 -2.03 17.32 11.57
N PRO A 380 -1.29 18.33 12.07
CA PRO A 380 0.15 18.22 12.29
C PRO A 380 0.50 17.19 13.38
N PRO A 381 1.57 16.40 13.21
CA PRO A 381 1.89 15.29 14.07
C PRO A 381 2.14 15.74 15.52
N ILE A 382 1.41 15.13 16.43
CA ILE A 382 1.61 15.25 17.87
C ILE A 382 3.00 14.71 18.19
N LEU A 383 3.81 15.53 18.88
CA LEU A 383 5.21 15.24 19.21
C LEU A 383 6.09 14.93 17.98
N ARG A 384 5.68 15.35 16.76
CA ARG A 384 6.36 15.00 15.49
C ARG A 384 6.46 13.50 15.23
N LEU A 385 5.57 12.70 15.83
CA LEU A 385 5.57 11.24 15.68
C LEU A 385 4.20 10.69 15.27
N LEU A 386 3.11 11.25 15.80
CA LEU A 386 1.76 10.71 15.64
C LEU A 386 0.85 11.71 14.90
N ASP A 387 0.51 11.41 13.65
CA ASP A 387 -0.45 12.16 12.85
C ASP A 387 -1.80 11.42 12.71
N ALA A 388 -2.70 11.99 11.92
CA ALA A 388 -4.01 11.42 11.65
C ALA A 388 -3.92 10.08 10.93
N HIS A 389 -3.01 9.97 9.96
CA HIS A 389 -2.81 8.76 9.19
C HIS A 389 -2.29 7.61 10.07
N ALA A 390 -1.31 7.84 10.94
CA ALA A 390 -0.87 6.85 11.93
C ALA A 390 -2.01 6.43 12.89
N LEU A 391 -2.91 7.34 13.26
CA LEU A 391 -4.09 6.98 14.05
C LEU A 391 -5.07 6.09 13.26
N TRP A 392 -5.24 6.30 11.96
CA TRP A 392 -6.01 5.40 11.09
C TRP A 392 -5.40 3.98 11.10
N HIS A 393 -4.08 3.87 10.94
CA HIS A 393 -3.35 2.60 11.06
C HIS A 393 -3.60 1.94 12.42
N LEU A 394 -3.49 2.69 13.51
CA LEU A 394 -3.72 2.18 14.86
C LEU A 394 -5.16 1.69 15.08
N ALA A 395 -6.14 2.47 14.62
CA ALA A 395 -7.56 2.16 14.79
C ALA A 395 -7.97 0.88 14.03
N THR A 396 -7.40 0.64 12.85
CA THR A 396 -7.74 -0.53 12.03
C THR A 396 -7.27 -1.86 12.63
N ILE A 397 -6.30 -1.88 13.55
CA ILE A 397 -5.80 -3.11 14.19
C ILE A 397 -6.91 -3.87 14.94
N PRO A 398 -7.58 -3.31 15.97
CA PRO A 398 -8.66 -4.00 16.66
C PRO A 398 -9.90 -4.20 15.78
N ILE A 399 -10.20 -3.25 14.89
CA ILE A 399 -11.36 -3.34 13.98
C ILE A 399 -11.21 -4.54 13.05
N THR A 400 -10.02 -4.76 12.49
CA THR A 400 -9.72 -5.88 11.60
C THR A 400 -9.80 -7.22 12.33
N GLN A 401 -9.37 -7.28 13.60
CA GLN A 401 -9.57 -8.49 14.41
C GLN A 401 -11.06 -8.79 14.60
N MET A 402 -11.86 -7.78 14.94
CA MET A 402 -13.31 -7.93 15.08
C MET A 402 -13.97 -8.37 13.77
N TRP A 403 -13.49 -7.85 12.64
CA TRP A 403 -13.96 -8.20 11.30
C TRP A 403 -13.75 -9.69 10.97
N TYR A 404 -12.54 -10.20 11.19
CA TYR A 404 -12.24 -11.61 10.89
C TYR A 404 -12.95 -12.59 11.83
N ASP A 405 -13.09 -12.24 13.11
CA ASP A 405 -13.92 -13.01 14.04
C ASP A 405 -15.37 -13.09 13.56
N TRP A 406 -15.92 -11.95 13.14
CA TRP A 406 -17.28 -11.87 12.64
C TRP A 406 -17.46 -12.67 11.35
N LEU A 407 -16.54 -12.55 10.38
CA LEU A 407 -16.55 -13.33 9.14
C LEU A 407 -16.48 -14.84 9.40
N THR A 408 -15.67 -15.26 10.37
CA THR A 408 -15.54 -16.68 10.75
C THR A 408 -16.85 -17.21 11.34
N GLN A 409 -17.48 -16.44 12.22
CA GLN A 409 -18.78 -16.79 12.82
C GLN A 409 -19.87 -16.85 11.75
N ASP A 410 -19.91 -15.89 10.84
CA ASP A 410 -20.87 -15.84 9.74
C ASP A 410 -20.72 -17.05 8.80
N ALA A 411 -19.48 -17.42 8.44
CA ALA A 411 -19.20 -18.58 7.61
C ALA A 411 -19.59 -19.91 8.29
N GLN A 412 -19.30 -20.05 9.59
CA GLN A 412 -19.69 -21.22 10.37
C GLN A 412 -21.21 -21.35 10.49
N GLU A 413 -21.90 -20.24 10.76
CA GLU A 413 -23.37 -20.21 10.82
C GLU A 413 -23.97 -20.62 9.47
N CYS A 414 -23.45 -20.11 8.34
CA CYS A 414 -23.93 -20.47 7.00
C CYS A 414 -23.88 -21.97 6.71
N VAL A 415 -22.81 -22.64 7.15
CA VAL A 415 -22.65 -24.09 6.98
C VAL A 415 -23.53 -24.86 7.95
N ASN A 416 -23.53 -24.47 9.24
CA ASN A 416 -24.27 -25.16 10.30
C ASN A 416 -25.79 -25.12 10.08
N THR A 417 -26.33 -24.01 9.55
CA THR A 417 -27.77 -23.88 9.29
C THR A 417 -28.19 -24.43 7.92
N GLY A 418 -27.29 -25.01 7.14
CA GLY A 418 -27.62 -25.47 5.79
C GLY A 418 -27.84 -24.32 4.79
N TRP A 419 -27.54 -23.08 5.18
CA TRP A 419 -27.97 -21.92 4.41
C TRP A 419 -27.22 -21.77 3.10
N TRP A 420 -25.89 -21.88 3.17
CA TRP A 420 -25.03 -21.82 2.00
C TRP A 420 -23.92 -22.85 2.13
N LEU A 421 -24.20 -24.02 1.60
CA LEU A 421 -23.19 -25.06 1.38
C LEU A 421 -22.64 -24.87 -0.03
N GLY A 422 -21.33 -25.04 -0.17
CA GLY A 422 -20.74 -25.20 -1.48
C GLY A 422 -21.21 -26.51 -2.08
N ASP A 423 -21.33 -26.53 -3.41
CA ASP A 423 -21.30 -27.81 -4.12
C ASP A 423 -20.02 -28.50 -3.65
N ARG A 424 -20.13 -29.73 -3.12
CA ARG A 424 -18.94 -30.53 -2.87
C ARG A 424 -18.15 -30.48 -4.16
N ILE A 425 -16.91 -29.99 -4.07
CA ILE A 425 -16.02 -29.89 -5.22
C ILE A 425 -16.16 -31.21 -5.97
N ALA A 426 -16.64 -31.16 -7.22
CA ALA A 426 -16.51 -32.29 -8.11
C ALA A 426 -15.03 -32.70 -7.99
N PRO A 427 -14.71 -33.91 -7.50
CA PRO A 427 -13.35 -34.29 -7.11
C PRO A 427 -12.30 -33.89 -8.14
N ASP A 428 -12.71 -33.94 -9.40
CA ASP A 428 -11.96 -33.60 -10.60
C ASP A 428 -11.42 -32.16 -10.61
N MET A 429 -12.15 -31.16 -10.11
CA MET A 429 -11.74 -29.75 -10.23
C MET A 429 -10.72 -29.33 -9.16
N ALA A 430 -10.81 -29.89 -7.94
CA ALA A 430 -9.76 -29.75 -6.92
C ALA A 430 -8.50 -30.52 -7.33
N ALA A 431 -8.64 -31.72 -7.89
CA ALA A 431 -7.54 -32.50 -8.42
C ALA A 431 -6.82 -31.75 -9.56
N ASN A 432 -7.58 -31.11 -10.47
CA ASN A 432 -7.02 -30.32 -11.56
C ASN A 432 -6.31 -29.04 -11.09
N ALA A 433 -6.81 -28.38 -10.04
CA ALA A 433 -6.16 -27.21 -9.46
C ALA A 433 -4.89 -27.58 -8.66
N ALA A 434 -4.92 -28.69 -7.93
CA ALA A 434 -3.77 -29.22 -7.20
C ALA A 434 -2.66 -29.67 -8.16
N THR A 435 -3.00 -30.40 -9.23
CA THR A 435 -2.06 -30.81 -10.28
C THR A 435 -1.52 -29.62 -11.07
N ALA A 436 -2.34 -28.59 -11.36
CA ALA A 436 -1.85 -27.37 -11.98
C ALA A 436 -0.87 -26.60 -11.07
N LEU A 437 -1.14 -26.55 -9.76
CA LEU A 437 -0.24 -25.94 -8.77
C LEU A 437 1.06 -26.75 -8.60
N GLU A 438 1.00 -28.08 -8.59
CA GLU A 438 2.18 -28.94 -8.59
C GLU A 438 3.00 -28.75 -9.87
N HIS A 439 2.36 -28.73 -11.03
CA HIS A 439 3.06 -28.51 -12.30
C HIS A 439 3.71 -27.11 -12.37
N ILE A 440 3.07 -26.09 -11.81
CA ILE A 440 3.68 -24.75 -11.68
C ILE A 440 4.84 -24.77 -10.67
N SER A 441 4.68 -25.46 -9.54
CA SER A 441 5.72 -25.62 -8.53
C SER A 441 6.95 -26.33 -9.08
N GLU A 442 6.76 -27.42 -9.83
CA GLU A 442 7.83 -28.17 -10.49
C GLU A 442 8.49 -27.34 -11.60
N LYS A 443 7.73 -26.56 -12.37
CA LYS A 443 8.32 -25.58 -13.31
C LYS A 443 9.17 -24.52 -12.61
N LEU A 444 8.74 -24.03 -11.46
CA LEU A 444 9.49 -23.04 -10.68
C LEU A 444 10.72 -23.65 -10.02
N LYS A 445 10.64 -24.87 -9.48
CA LYS A 445 11.78 -25.62 -8.95
C LYS A 445 12.79 -25.93 -10.06
N GLY A 446 12.33 -26.38 -11.23
CA GLY A 446 13.20 -26.64 -12.38
C GLY A 446 13.89 -25.37 -12.89
N ARG A 447 13.17 -24.23 -12.93
CA ARG A 447 13.78 -22.92 -13.25
C ARG A 447 14.77 -22.47 -12.19
N ALA A 448 14.48 -22.68 -10.90
CA ALA A 448 15.38 -22.34 -9.80
C ALA A 448 16.64 -23.22 -9.80
N ALA A 449 16.50 -24.52 -10.07
CA ALA A 449 17.62 -25.46 -10.20
C ALA A 449 18.49 -25.14 -11.42
N SER A 450 17.87 -24.83 -12.56
CA SER A 450 18.58 -24.36 -13.76
C SER A 450 19.32 -23.05 -13.52
N LEU A 451 18.71 -22.10 -12.80
CA LEU A 451 19.36 -20.83 -12.45
C LEU A 451 20.54 -21.07 -11.49
N ALA A 452 20.38 -21.93 -10.49
CA ALA A 452 21.43 -22.31 -9.55
C ALA A 452 22.61 -22.98 -10.28
N GLN A 453 22.33 -23.92 -11.18
CA GLN A 453 23.35 -24.61 -11.97
C GLN A 453 24.07 -23.65 -12.94
N ASN A 454 23.37 -22.69 -13.54
CA ASN A 454 23.99 -21.66 -14.38
C ASN A 454 24.86 -20.69 -13.56
N ILE A 455 24.45 -20.35 -12.33
CA ILE A 455 25.27 -19.53 -11.42
C ILE A 455 26.52 -20.29 -11.00
N GLU A 456 26.39 -21.57 -10.67
CA GLU A 456 27.50 -22.43 -10.27
C GLU A 456 28.47 -22.69 -11.44
N LEU A 457 27.96 -22.95 -12.65
CA LEU A 457 28.76 -23.12 -13.86
C LEU A 457 29.49 -21.83 -14.25
N ASN A 458 28.83 -20.67 -14.17
CA ASN A 458 29.48 -19.39 -14.41
C ASN A 458 30.53 -19.07 -13.34
N ALA A 459 30.28 -19.41 -12.07
CA ALA A 459 31.25 -19.25 -10.99
C ALA A 459 32.46 -20.18 -11.18
N LEU A 460 32.24 -21.43 -11.61
CA LEU A 460 33.30 -22.40 -11.89
C LEU A 460 34.12 -21.98 -13.11
N THR A 461 33.46 -21.50 -14.17
CA THR A 461 34.12 -21.01 -15.39
C THR A 461 34.94 -19.76 -15.11
N ASN A 462 34.44 -18.84 -14.28
CA ASN A 462 35.18 -17.66 -13.85
C ASN A 462 36.39 -18.03 -12.98
N ARG A 463 36.23 -18.99 -12.06
CA ARG A 463 37.35 -19.54 -11.26
C ARG A 463 38.39 -20.25 -12.13
N LEU A 464 37.95 -21.01 -13.14
CA LEU A 464 38.83 -21.69 -14.10
C LEU A 464 39.59 -20.70 -14.98
N ASN A 465 38.93 -19.65 -15.47
CA ASN A 465 39.57 -18.58 -16.23
C ASN A 465 40.54 -17.77 -15.36
N GLU A 466 40.19 -17.50 -14.11
CA GLU A 466 41.08 -16.85 -13.14
C GLU A 466 42.30 -17.71 -12.83
N LEU A 467 42.13 -19.03 -12.64
CA LEU A 467 43.22 -19.98 -12.43
C LEU A 467 44.09 -20.17 -13.69
N ALA A 468 43.49 -20.22 -14.88
CA ALA A 468 44.21 -20.32 -16.15
C ALA A 468 45.06 -19.06 -16.42
N ASN A 469 44.53 -17.88 -16.13
CA ASN A 469 45.26 -16.62 -16.22
C ASN A 469 46.37 -16.52 -15.16
N LYS A 470 46.13 -17.05 -13.95
CA LYS A 470 47.12 -17.07 -12.86
C LYS A 470 48.21 -18.14 -13.06
N ALA A 471 47.91 -19.19 -13.82
CA ALA A 471 48.85 -20.24 -14.22
C ALA A 471 49.61 -19.93 -15.53
N GLY A 472 49.42 -18.75 -16.13
CA GLY A 472 50.17 -18.30 -17.31
C GLY A 472 49.78 -18.98 -18.62
N PHE A 473 48.64 -19.67 -18.69
CA PHE A 473 48.13 -20.27 -19.92
C PHE A 473 47.36 -19.25 -20.78
N SER A 474 48.05 -18.19 -21.20
CA SER A 474 47.58 -17.34 -22.30
C SER A 474 48.73 -17.13 -23.27
N GLY A 475 48.93 -18.13 -24.13
CA GLY A 475 49.83 -18.02 -25.28
C GLY A 475 50.32 -19.37 -25.78
N ALA A 476 49.71 -19.87 -26.86
CA ALA A 476 50.37 -20.44 -28.04
C ALA A 476 49.41 -21.30 -28.87
N GLY A 477 49.43 -21.13 -30.20
CA GLY A 477 49.36 -22.27 -31.11
C GLY A 477 48.06 -22.50 -31.88
N ASN A 478 47.91 -21.76 -32.97
CA ASN A 478 47.51 -22.20 -34.31
C ASN A 478 47.34 -23.73 -34.52
N GLY A 479 46.20 -24.19 -35.05
CA GLY A 479 46.05 -25.60 -35.48
C GLY A 479 44.67 -26.00 -36.00
N ARG A 480 44.49 -25.89 -37.32
CA ARG A 480 43.47 -26.61 -38.12
C ARG A 480 43.47 -28.11 -37.80
N GLY A 481 42.29 -28.73 -37.75
CA GLY A 481 42.15 -30.18 -37.66
C GLY A 481 40.68 -30.62 -37.69
N ASP A 482 40.12 -30.61 -38.89
CA ASP A 482 38.88 -31.30 -39.27
C ASP A 482 39.12 -32.84 -39.25
N LEU A 483 38.11 -33.61 -38.84
CA LEU A 483 37.90 -35.07 -38.94
C LEU A 483 36.87 -35.44 -37.85
N GLY A 484 35.66 -35.95 -38.11
CA GLY A 484 35.22 -36.81 -39.20
C GLY A 484 34.85 -38.18 -38.61
N ASN A 485 33.54 -38.43 -38.51
CA ASN A 485 32.82 -39.71 -38.52
C ASN A 485 33.32 -40.93 -37.70
N GLY A 486 32.43 -41.39 -36.81
CA GLY A 486 31.63 -42.59 -37.10
C GLY A 486 32.13 -43.97 -36.62
N LEU A 487 31.15 -44.74 -36.12
CA LEU A 487 31.19 -46.15 -35.69
C LEU A 487 31.92 -46.39 -34.35
N GLY A 488 31.37 -47.07 -33.36
CA GLY A 488 30.18 -47.92 -33.24
C GLY A 488 30.42 -48.82 -32.02
N ILE A 489 29.34 -49.35 -31.43
CA ILE A 489 29.24 -50.68 -30.80
C ILE A 489 28.09 -50.65 -29.77
N THR A 490 27.11 -51.48 -30.07
CA THR A 490 25.98 -51.95 -29.29
C THR A 490 26.45 -52.92 -28.19
N GLY A 491 25.71 -53.01 -27.08
CA GLY A 491 25.84 -54.17 -26.19
C GLY A 491 25.39 -53.95 -24.74
N SER A 492 24.19 -54.44 -24.46
CA SER A 492 23.52 -54.57 -23.15
C SER A 492 24.38 -55.11 -22.00
N GLY A 493 24.00 -54.75 -20.77
CA GLY A 493 24.45 -55.47 -19.58
C GLY A 493 23.98 -54.85 -18.27
N SER A 494 22.82 -55.30 -17.79
CA SER A 494 22.31 -55.07 -16.44
C SER A 494 23.22 -55.72 -15.39
N GLY A 495 23.46 -55.05 -14.26
CA GLY A 495 24.20 -55.64 -13.14
C GLY A 495 24.23 -54.71 -11.93
N ALA A 496 23.36 -54.99 -10.97
CA ALA A 496 23.33 -54.39 -9.64
C ALA A 496 24.44 -54.97 -8.73
N ALA A 497 25.01 -54.13 -7.87
CA ALA A 497 25.57 -54.40 -6.52
C ALA A 497 26.52 -53.23 -6.19
N SER A 498 26.16 -52.27 -5.33
CA SER A 498 26.21 -52.30 -3.85
C SER A 498 27.62 -52.37 -3.27
N THR A 499 27.79 -51.62 -2.17
CA THR A 499 28.92 -51.50 -1.20
C THR A 499 29.85 -50.30 -1.47
N SER A 500 29.76 -49.17 -0.76
CA SER A 500 29.85 -48.84 0.69
C SER A 500 31.29 -48.66 1.19
N ILE A 501 31.43 -47.70 2.13
CA ILE A 501 32.56 -47.44 3.05
C ILE A 501 33.63 -46.51 2.45
N GLY A 502 34.16 -45.47 3.11
CA GLY A 502 34.04 -44.93 4.48
C GLY A 502 34.77 -43.57 4.49
N MET A 503 34.26 -42.56 5.20
CA MET A 503 34.63 -42.14 6.56
C MET A 503 36.04 -41.54 6.73
N GLY A 504 36.03 -40.27 7.15
CA GLY A 504 37.03 -39.61 8.00
C GLY A 504 38.03 -38.72 7.26
N SER A 505 38.52 -37.58 7.77
CA SER A 505 38.19 -36.66 8.88
C SER A 505 39.42 -35.75 9.06
N HIS A 506 39.21 -34.53 9.56
CA HIS A 506 40.19 -33.56 10.09
C HIS A 506 41.10 -32.81 9.08
N ALA A 507 41.65 -31.62 9.36
CA ALA A 507 41.34 -30.41 10.14
C ALA A 507 42.64 -29.59 10.20
N SER A 508 42.55 -28.25 10.16
CA SER A 508 43.58 -27.27 10.58
C SER A 508 44.79 -27.11 9.63
N GLY A 509 45.42 -25.95 9.42
CA GLY A 509 45.28 -24.59 9.93
C GLY A 509 46.52 -23.74 9.51
N LEU A 510 46.39 -22.41 9.63
CA LEU A 510 47.43 -21.39 9.91
C LEU A 510 48.38 -20.84 8.81
N THR A 511 48.41 -19.48 8.80
CA THR A 511 49.55 -18.53 8.65
C THR A 511 50.34 -18.50 7.33
N GLU A 512 50.86 -17.39 6.77
CA GLU A 512 51.24 -16.06 7.26
C GLU A 512 51.56 -15.10 6.06
N ARG A 513 51.74 -13.82 6.39
CA ARG A 513 52.52 -12.70 5.77
C ARG A 513 53.55 -13.03 4.64
N GLU A 514 53.98 -12.15 3.73
CA GLU A 514 54.32 -10.72 3.83
C GLU A 514 54.65 -10.07 2.46
N SER A 515 54.42 -8.75 2.39
CA SER A 515 55.25 -7.67 1.80
C SER A 515 55.68 -7.59 0.32
N SER A 516 55.52 -6.33 -0.15
CA SER A 516 56.46 -5.53 -0.98
C SER A 516 56.56 -5.88 -2.48
N SER A 517 56.63 -4.95 -3.43
CA SER A 517 56.82 -3.49 -3.43
C SER A 517 56.89 -3.03 -4.88
N LEU A 518 56.54 -1.75 -5.14
CA LEU A 518 57.14 -0.82 -6.14
C LEU A 518 57.09 -1.28 -7.63
N SER A 519 56.85 -0.47 -8.65
CA SER A 519 56.80 0.96 -8.87
C SER A 519 56.45 1.17 -10.36
N SER A 520 55.90 2.35 -10.72
CA SER A 520 56.18 3.14 -11.94
C SER A 520 56.16 2.44 -13.33
N SER A 521 55.55 2.92 -14.40
CA SER A 521 55.12 4.26 -14.80
C SER A 521 54.72 4.18 -16.29
N SER A 522 53.87 5.11 -16.75
CA SER A 522 53.95 5.84 -18.05
C SER A 522 54.14 5.05 -19.36
N SER A 523 53.48 5.28 -20.49
CA SER A 523 52.62 6.34 -21.02
C SER A 523 52.58 6.13 -22.55
N ALA A 524 51.46 6.48 -23.21
CA ALA A 524 51.38 6.92 -24.62
C ALA A 524 51.79 5.90 -25.72
N ALA A 525 51.32 5.94 -26.96
CA ALA A 525 50.21 6.59 -27.66
C ALA A 525 50.16 5.95 -29.07
N ALA A 526 48.98 6.02 -29.69
CA ALA A 526 48.74 6.17 -31.14
C ALA A 526 49.36 5.15 -32.12
N ALA A 527 48.52 4.55 -32.97
CA ALA A 527 48.22 5.09 -34.30
C ALA A 527 47.73 4.00 -35.27
N MET A 528 46.67 4.38 -36.00
CA MET A 528 46.46 4.20 -37.44
C MET A 528 46.26 2.81 -38.07
N GLY A 529 45.24 2.80 -38.96
CA GLY A 529 45.40 2.23 -40.30
C GLY A 529 44.43 1.09 -40.60
N THR A 530 43.15 1.34 -40.86
CA THR A 530 42.53 1.67 -42.16
C THR A 530 42.52 0.58 -43.22
N SER A 531 41.38 0.58 -43.92
CA SER A 531 41.06 0.05 -45.25
C SER A 531 40.60 -1.41 -45.30
N GLY A 532 39.51 -1.74 -45.99
CA GLY A 532 38.64 -0.91 -46.82
C GLY A 532 38.03 -1.71 -47.96
N GLY A 533 36.93 -1.17 -48.48
CA GLY A 533 36.33 -1.55 -49.77
C GLY A 533 35.32 -2.67 -49.62
N GLY A 534 34.04 -2.49 -49.92
CA GLY A 534 33.45 -1.61 -50.91
C GLY A 534 32.29 -2.40 -51.53
N SER A 535 31.30 -1.87 -52.21
CA SER A 535 31.07 -0.54 -52.77
C SER A 535 29.61 -0.62 -53.26
N SER A 536 28.80 0.41 -53.02
CA SER A 536 28.39 1.40 -54.05
C SER A 536 27.15 0.92 -54.84
N ASN A 537 26.23 1.74 -55.32
CA ASN A 537 26.17 3.16 -55.70
C ASN A 537 24.69 3.39 -56.12
N SER A 538 24.09 4.55 -56.38
CA SER A 538 24.35 5.99 -56.38
C SER A 538 23.06 6.60 -57.00
N MET A 539 22.64 7.84 -56.78
CA MET A 539 23.06 9.07 -57.51
C MET A 539 22.08 10.19 -57.06
N SER A 540 22.54 11.32 -56.48
CA SER A 540 22.86 12.64 -57.10
C SER A 540 21.60 13.43 -57.56
N SER A 541 21.42 14.75 -57.43
CA SER A 541 22.34 15.91 -57.30
C SER A 541 21.54 17.23 -57.10
N ASN A 542 21.91 18.05 -56.13
CA ASN A 542 22.45 19.44 -56.17
C ASN A 542 21.90 20.57 -57.10
N VAL A 543 21.78 21.79 -56.51
CA VAL A 543 22.12 23.17 -56.99
C VAL A 543 21.02 24.27 -57.23
N SER A 544 21.13 25.37 -56.43
CA SER A 544 20.81 26.84 -56.60
C SER A 544 19.40 27.32 -57.03
N GLY A 545 18.87 28.51 -56.69
CA GLY A 545 19.32 29.75 -56.05
C GLY A 545 18.41 30.93 -56.48
N LEU A 546 18.47 32.06 -55.74
CA LEU A 546 18.06 33.46 -56.06
C LEU A 546 16.68 34.03 -55.69
N GLY A 547 16.76 35.14 -54.94
CA GLY A 547 15.91 36.35 -55.02
C GLY A 547 14.81 36.48 -53.95
N GLY A 548 14.72 37.50 -53.09
CA GLY A 548 15.45 38.75 -52.89
C GLY A 548 14.74 39.56 -51.78
N THR A 549 15.53 40.34 -51.01
CA THR A 549 15.29 41.73 -50.55
C THR A 549 13.86 42.17 -50.15
N THR A 550 13.56 42.86 -49.04
CA THR A 550 14.33 43.71 -48.11
C THR A 550 13.40 44.23 -47.00
N ALA A 551 13.97 44.46 -45.80
CA ALA A 551 13.84 45.64 -44.94
C ALA A 551 12.43 46.04 -44.38
N THR A 552 12.17 45.88 -43.07
CA THR A 552 12.21 46.92 -42.00
C THR A 552 11.21 48.07 -42.22
N SER A 553 10.48 48.63 -41.26
CA SER A 553 10.43 48.58 -39.80
C SER A 553 9.27 49.49 -39.37
N SER A 554 8.94 49.45 -38.07
CA SER A 554 8.39 50.55 -37.27
C SER A 554 6.99 51.10 -37.60
N SER A 555 6.07 50.92 -36.65
CA SER A 555 5.54 52.06 -35.89
C SER A 555 4.83 51.60 -34.63
N SER A 556 5.44 51.97 -33.53
CA SER A 556 4.91 52.01 -32.18
C SER A 556 3.93 53.18 -32.00
N SER A 557 3.05 53.01 -31.02
CA SER A 557 2.66 53.99 -29.99
C SER A 557 1.25 54.62 -30.00
N ASN A 558 0.60 54.43 -28.85
CA ASN A 558 -0.17 55.39 -28.03
C ASN A 558 -1.60 55.78 -28.44
N ASN A 559 -2.61 55.41 -27.63
CA ASN A 559 -3.12 56.18 -26.48
C ASN A 559 -4.45 55.56 -25.99
N ALA A 560 -4.62 55.33 -24.68
CA ALA A 560 -5.49 56.11 -23.77
C ALA A 560 -6.95 56.25 -24.29
N THR A 561 -8.03 55.94 -23.57
CA THR A 561 -8.34 56.28 -22.19
C THR A 561 -9.69 55.65 -21.81
N SER A 562 -9.91 55.48 -20.51
CA SER A 562 -11.18 55.73 -19.80
C SER A 562 -11.78 54.55 -19.05
N ALA A 563 -11.94 54.81 -17.75
CA ALA A 563 -12.42 53.96 -16.69
C ALA A 563 -13.94 54.03 -16.54
N THR A 564 -14.59 52.96 -16.10
CA THR A 564 -15.53 53.02 -14.95
C THR A 564 -15.91 51.63 -14.41
N VAL A 565 -15.35 51.32 -13.22
CA VAL A 565 -15.99 50.80 -12.00
C VAL A 565 -17.23 49.89 -12.11
N ARG A 566 -17.11 48.66 -11.58
CA ARG A 566 -18.11 48.08 -10.67
C ARG A 566 -17.46 47.17 -9.61
N HIS A 567 -17.66 47.55 -8.36
CA HIS A 567 -17.34 46.80 -7.14
C HIS A 567 -18.16 45.50 -7.03
N GLY A 568 -17.58 44.46 -6.43
CA GLY A 568 -18.30 43.23 -6.07
C GLY A 568 -17.50 42.22 -5.26
N SER A 569 -17.18 42.58 -4.00
CA SER A 569 -16.99 41.71 -2.83
C SER A 569 -16.16 40.41 -2.95
N SER A 570 -14.91 40.50 -2.49
CA SER A 570 -14.08 39.34 -2.15
C SER A 570 -14.53 38.76 -0.80
N ALA A 571 -15.15 37.58 -0.82
CA ALA A 571 -15.53 36.84 0.36
C ALA A 571 -14.34 36.04 0.90
N LYS A 572 -13.91 36.41 2.12
CA LYS A 572 -13.05 35.66 3.02
C LYS A 572 -13.51 34.19 3.13
N ALA A 573 -12.66 33.24 2.76
CA ALA A 573 -12.73 31.88 3.26
C ALA A 573 -11.72 31.74 4.42
N LYS A 574 -12.24 31.88 5.64
CA LYS A 574 -11.58 31.45 6.88
C LYS A 574 -11.71 29.93 7.01
N ASN A 575 -10.63 29.30 7.47
CA ASN A 575 -10.47 28.05 8.24
C ASN A 575 -11.58 26.99 8.20
N TRP A 576 -11.18 25.74 7.98
CA TRP A 576 -11.18 24.70 9.02
C TRP A 576 -9.87 23.92 8.95
#